data_AF-A0A1G0G4D9-F1
#
_entry.id   AF-A0A1G0G4D9-F1
#
_cell.length_a   1.000
_cell.length_b   1.000
_cell.length_c   1.000
_cell.angle_alpha   90.00
_cell.angle_beta   90.00
_cell.angle_gamma   90.00
#
_symmetry.space_group_name_H-M   'P 1'
#
loop_
_entity.id
_entity.type
_entity.pdbx_description
1 polymer ?
#
loop_
_entity_poly.entity_id
_entity_poly.type
_entity_poly.pdbx_seq_one_letter_code
_entity_poly.pdbx_strand_id
1 'polypeptide(L)'
;MIHLKKILRTGFEYMEDVFDAAFGPAWNPFYQLGALGWFYYWIVISSGIYLYIFFDTGITDAYLSVEYLTHEQWYAGGVMRSLHRYASDALVIMMLMHLLREFAMDRFRSSRWFAWFTGIPMLWFVFSAGITGYWMVWDRLAQYIAIVTTGWLDTLPFFGESIARNFLSNADLSGRFFTLMVFLHIALPLLLLFIMWIHIHRHTQPKVNPPLGLAAGTLVMLLVVSLVKPAVSHAPADLGIVPAVIGLDWFYLPIYPLLDRYPGEAMWMVLGVITLLLLLLPWLPSGKQQAVAVIDLDNCNGCGRCVADCPFSAISLGPRSDNTGYEQEAVVDNRHCTSCGICVGACPTATPFRRRSGLTAGIELPELQISEVRDKTLAATGKLGGNDRILVFGCQHSMDLSALEDSRTGVVSMPCIGMLPPSFLDFVLSKNLADGVFLTGCRDGDCYFRLGIRWTDARICGERDPELRQRVPQQRIRTYWGGLTRSKQFLRELDAFRNGLNALATCNQNVPEPGQEGNGHKDIGNA
;
A
#
# COMPACT_ATOMS: atom_id res chain seq x y z
N MET A 1 1.26 -22.16 4.39
CA MET A 1 1.27 -20.67 4.36
C MET A 1 1.92 -20.08 3.12
N ILE A 2 3.14 -20.49 2.71
CA ILE A 2 3.85 -19.92 1.55
C ILE A 2 3.06 -20.08 0.24
N HIS A 3 2.49 -21.27 -0.01
CA HIS A 3 1.72 -21.54 -1.23
C HIS A 3 0.44 -20.68 -1.32
N LEU A 4 -0.31 -20.60 -0.21
CA LEU A 4 -1.49 -19.74 -0.09
C LEU A 4 -1.15 -18.26 -0.37
N LYS A 5 -0.08 -17.74 0.23
CA LYS A 5 0.36 -16.36 -0.03
C LYS A 5 0.72 -16.13 -1.48
N LYS A 6 1.40 -17.08 -2.13
CA LYS A 6 1.74 -16.98 -3.55
C LYS A 6 0.48 -16.93 -4.42
N ILE A 7 -0.50 -17.79 -4.16
CA ILE A 7 -1.79 -17.80 -4.88
C ILE A 7 -2.52 -16.46 -4.69
N LEU A 8 -2.66 -16.00 -3.45
CA LEU A 8 -3.32 -14.73 -3.14
C LEU A 8 -2.61 -13.55 -3.79
N ARG A 9 -1.28 -13.51 -3.73
CA ARG A 9 -0.46 -12.47 -4.36
C ARG A 9 -0.69 -12.43 -5.86
N THR A 10 -0.62 -13.57 -6.55
CA THR A 10 -0.90 -13.65 -7.99
C THR A 10 -2.33 -13.20 -8.31
N GLY A 11 -3.31 -13.56 -7.48
CA GLY A 11 -4.70 -13.13 -7.64
C GLY A 11 -4.87 -11.61 -7.54
N PHE A 12 -4.26 -10.97 -6.53
CA PHE A 12 -4.26 -9.51 -6.41
C PHE A 12 -3.53 -8.85 -7.57
N GLU A 13 -2.35 -9.34 -7.95
CA GLU A 13 -1.58 -8.75 -9.04
C GLU A 13 -2.33 -8.81 -10.38
N TYR A 14 -3.08 -9.91 -10.63
CA TYR A 14 -3.97 -10.03 -11.79
C TYR A 14 -5.12 -9.01 -11.74
N MET A 15 -5.76 -8.85 -10.58
CA MET A 15 -6.84 -7.89 -10.43
C MET A 15 -6.36 -6.45 -10.62
N GLU A 16 -5.20 -6.15 -10.05
CA GLU A 16 -4.52 -4.88 -10.24
C GLU A 16 -4.19 -4.64 -11.72
N ASP A 17 -3.76 -5.65 -12.49
CA ASP A 17 -3.52 -5.49 -13.93
C ASP A 17 -4.78 -5.15 -14.72
N VAL A 18 -5.92 -5.78 -14.39
CA VAL A 18 -7.21 -5.48 -15.02
C VAL A 18 -7.62 -4.03 -14.73
N PHE A 19 -7.46 -3.58 -13.49
CA PHE A 19 -7.83 -2.22 -13.10
C PHE A 19 -6.84 -1.16 -13.58
N ASP A 20 -5.55 -1.49 -13.70
CA ASP A 20 -4.56 -0.64 -14.34
C ASP A 20 -4.91 -0.40 -15.81
N ALA A 21 -5.35 -1.43 -16.52
CA ALA A 21 -5.77 -1.29 -17.91
C ALA A 21 -7.02 -0.41 -18.06
N ALA A 22 -7.93 -0.45 -17.08
CA ALA A 22 -9.19 0.29 -17.11
C ALA A 22 -9.06 1.75 -16.65
N PHE A 23 -8.28 2.01 -15.59
CA PHE A 23 -8.22 3.31 -14.91
C PHE A 23 -6.83 3.96 -14.90
N GLY A 24 -5.80 3.22 -15.28
CA GLY A 24 -4.40 3.62 -15.11
C GLY A 24 -3.88 3.42 -13.68
N PRO A 25 -2.55 3.34 -13.48
CA PRO A 25 -1.95 3.08 -12.17
C PRO A 25 -2.30 4.11 -11.09
N ALA A 26 -2.47 5.38 -11.50
CA ALA A 26 -2.78 6.46 -10.57
C ALA A 26 -4.17 6.29 -9.92
N TRP A 27 -5.16 5.78 -10.66
CA TRP A 27 -6.57 5.69 -10.22
C TRP A 27 -7.01 4.26 -9.89
N ASN A 28 -6.08 3.30 -9.88
CA ASN A 28 -6.40 1.93 -9.52
C ASN A 28 -6.81 1.84 -8.03
N PRO A 29 -8.05 1.38 -7.72
CA PRO A 29 -8.56 1.31 -6.35
C PRO A 29 -7.79 0.32 -5.46
N PHE A 30 -7.17 -0.72 -6.04
CA PHE A 30 -6.42 -1.71 -5.27
C PHE A 30 -5.13 -1.14 -4.63
N TYR A 31 -4.55 -0.08 -5.20
CA TYR A 31 -3.44 0.64 -4.57
C TYR A 31 -3.88 1.62 -3.49
N GLN A 32 -5.18 1.91 -3.44
CA GLN A 32 -5.77 2.95 -2.61
C GLN A 32 -6.76 2.36 -1.59
N LEU A 33 -6.75 1.05 -1.32
CA LEU A 33 -7.73 0.40 -0.43
C LEU A 33 -7.82 1.06 0.95
N GLY A 34 -6.68 1.37 1.57
CA GLY A 34 -6.65 2.06 2.87
C GLY A 34 -7.19 3.50 2.78
N ALA A 35 -6.81 4.24 1.74
CA ALA A 35 -7.26 5.61 1.52
C ALA A 35 -8.76 5.69 1.17
N LEU A 36 -9.26 4.75 0.37
CA LEU A 36 -10.68 4.59 0.05
C LEU A 36 -11.49 4.18 1.28
N GLY A 37 -10.99 3.25 2.09
CA GLY A 37 -11.60 2.91 3.37
C GLY A 37 -11.74 4.14 4.26
N TRP A 38 -10.68 4.94 4.40
CA TRP A 38 -10.74 6.18 5.17
C TRP A 38 -11.71 7.22 4.58
N PHE A 39 -11.77 7.33 3.25
CA PHE A 39 -12.73 8.19 2.56
C PHE A 39 -14.18 7.76 2.80
N TYR A 40 -14.49 6.47 2.67
CA TYR A 40 -15.84 5.95 2.96
C TYR A 40 -16.22 6.12 4.42
N TYR A 41 -15.27 5.98 5.33
CA TYR A 41 -15.48 6.25 6.74
C TYR A 41 -15.90 7.71 7.00
N TRP A 42 -15.30 8.69 6.32
CA TRP A 42 -15.77 10.09 6.38
C TRP A 42 -17.17 10.27 5.80
N ILE A 43 -17.49 9.60 4.69
CA ILE A 43 -18.86 9.61 4.14
C ILE A 43 -19.86 9.07 5.16
N VAL A 44 -19.53 7.96 5.85
CA VAL A 44 -20.36 7.39 6.91
C VAL A 44 -20.55 8.36 8.07
N ILE A 45 -19.49 9.04 8.54
CA ILE A 45 -19.62 10.07 9.59
C ILE A 45 -20.55 11.19 9.13
N SER A 46 -20.27 11.80 7.97
CA SER A 46 -21.02 12.97 7.49
C SER A 46 -22.48 12.62 7.25
N SER A 47 -22.77 11.45 6.68
CA SER A 47 -24.13 10.99 6.49
C SER A 47 -24.82 10.57 7.79
N GLY A 48 -24.08 10.00 8.74
CA GLY A 48 -24.61 9.63 10.06
C GLY A 48 -25.02 10.85 10.88
N ILE A 49 -24.24 11.94 10.83
CA ILE A 49 -24.60 13.22 11.47
C ILE A 49 -25.92 13.75 10.92
N TYR A 50 -26.11 13.68 9.59
CA TYR A 50 -27.37 14.09 8.97
C TYR A 50 -28.55 13.24 9.46
N LEU A 51 -28.40 11.91 9.46
CA LEU A 51 -29.47 11.00 9.90
C LEU A 51 -29.81 11.18 11.38
N TYR A 52 -28.80 11.40 12.22
CA TYR A 52 -29.00 11.63 13.65
C TYR A 52 -29.89 12.84 13.96
N ILE A 53 -29.83 13.91 13.15
CA ILE A 53 -30.68 15.11 13.33
C ILE A 53 -32.18 14.78 13.25
N PHE A 54 -32.55 13.76 12.48
CA PHE A 54 -33.94 13.39 12.21
C PHE A 54 -34.36 12.05 12.86
N PHE A 55 -33.44 11.39 13.56
CA PHE A 55 -33.70 10.10 14.20
C PHE A 55 -34.35 10.29 15.57
N ASP A 56 -35.45 9.60 15.83
CA ASP A 56 -36.11 9.61 17.14
C ASP A 56 -35.63 8.42 17.99
N THR A 57 -35.28 8.66 19.25
CA THR A 57 -34.80 7.62 20.18
C THR A 57 -35.92 7.04 21.06
N GLY A 58 -37.18 7.33 20.76
CA GLY A 58 -38.35 6.71 21.39
C GLY A 58 -38.50 5.24 20.98
N ILE A 59 -39.03 4.40 21.87
CA ILE A 59 -39.21 2.96 21.59
C ILE A 59 -40.16 2.72 20.41
N THR A 60 -41.25 3.47 20.36
CA THR A 60 -42.28 3.35 19.32
C THR A 60 -41.92 4.14 18.06
N ASP A 61 -41.04 5.13 18.19
CA ASP A 61 -40.80 6.14 17.17
C ASP A 61 -39.52 5.89 16.38
N ALA A 62 -38.59 5.06 16.86
CA ALA A 62 -37.34 4.73 16.17
C ALA A 62 -37.58 4.22 14.73
N TYR A 63 -38.41 3.18 14.58
CA TYR A 63 -38.75 2.64 13.26
C TYR A 63 -39.46 3.68 12.38
N LEU A 64 -40.43 4.39 12.94
CA LEU A 64 -41.23 5.39 12.21
C LEU A 64 -40.37 6.57 11.73
N SER A 65 -39.37 7.01 12.52
CA SER A 65 -38.45 8.08 12.12
C SER A 65 -37.58 7.69 10.93
N VAL A 66 -37.18 6.42 10.84
CA VAL A 66 -36.42 5.87 9.70
C VAL A 66 -37.30 5.75 8.47
N GLU A 67 -38.54 5.32 8.62
CA GLU A 67 -39.52 5.27 7.52
C GLU A 67 -39.87 6.67 7.00
N TYR A 68 -40.00 7.65 7.89
CA TYR A 68 -40.19 9.05 7.53
C TYR A 68 -39.04 9.57 6.66
N LEU A 69 -37.78 9.31 7.05
CA LEU A 69 -36.61 9.65 6.23
C LEU A 69 -36.66 9.00 4.84
N THR A 70 -37.17 7.78 4.76
CA THR A 70 -37.15 6.95 3.55
C THR A 70 -38.24 7.32 2.57
N HIS A 71 -39.45 7.60 3.07
CA HIS A 71 -40.63 7.81 2.24
C HIS A 71 -41.01 9.29 2.13
N GLU A 72 -41.05 10.02 3.23
CA GLU A 72 -41.49 11.42 3.26
C GLU A 72 -40.36 12.38 2.88
N GLN A 73 -39.11 12.07 3.27
CA GLN A 73 -37.91 12.80 2.87
C GLN A 73 -37.05 12.03 1.86
N TRP A 74 -37.66 11.24 0.97
CA TRP A 74 -36.94 10.33 0.06
C TRP A 74 -35.79 11.01 -0.72
N TYR A 75 -35.94 12.28 -1.09
CA TYR A 75 -34.98 13.04 -1.89
C TYR A 75 -33.65 13.32 -1.16
N ALA A 76 -33.71 13.63 0.14
CA ALA A 76 -32.54 13.95 0.95
C ALA A 76 -32.32 12.89 2.04
N GLY A 77 -33.31 12.67 2.90
CA GLY A 77 -33.31 11.62 3.92
C GLY A 77 -33.08 10.22 3.33
N GLY A 78 -33.86 9.86 2.30
CA GLY A 78 -33.75 8.54 1.67
C GLY A 78 -32.39 8.32 0.98
N VAL A 79 -31.90 9.34 0.28
CA VAL A 79 -30.57 9.31 -0.35
C VAL A 79 -29.46 9.24 0.69
N MET A 80 -29.53 10.03 1.76
CA MET A 80 -28.53 10.05 2.83
C MET A 80 -28.53 8.74 3.62
N ARG A 81 -29.70 8.14 3.88
CA ARG A 81 -29.84 6.81 4.49
C ARG A 81 -29.17 5.75 3.63
N SER A 82 -29.46 5.78 2.33
CA SER A 82 -28.90 4.84 1.37
C SER A 82 -27.38 5.03 1.22
N LEU A 83 -26.91 6.28 1.18
CA LEU A 83 -25.49 6.60 1.11
C LEU A 83 -24.76 6.11 2.37
N HIS A 84 -25.32 6.33 3.56
CA HIS A 84 -24.77 5.84 4.82
C HIS A 84 -24.64 4.31 4.81
N ARG A 85 -25.69 3.61 4.36
CA ARG A 85 -25.72 2.15 4.22
C ARG A 85 -24.63 1.65 3.27
N TYR A 86 -24.61 2.16 2.03
CA TYR A 86 -23.68 1.70 1.00
C TYR A 86 -22.23 2.12 1.26
N ALA A 87 -22.00 3.27 1.89
CA ALA A 87 -20.66 3.68 2.32
C ALA A 87 -20.15 2.80 3.47
N SER A 88 -21.01 2.38 4.40
CA SER A 88 -20.66 1.42 5.45
C SER A 88 -20.29 0.04 4.87
N ASP A 89 -21.04 -0.43 3.87
CA ASP A 89 -20.71 -1.65 3.15
C ASP A 89 -19.37 -1.55 2.41
N ALA A 90 -19.16 -0.45 1.68
CA ALA A 90 -17.92 -0.18 0.98
C ALA A 90 -16.73 -0.10 1.94
N LEU A 91 -16.90 0.52 3.11
CA LEU A 91 -15.89 0.58 4.18
C LEU A 91 -15.47 -0.83 4.62
N VAL A 92 -16.43 -1.73 4.89
CA VAL A 92 -16.12 -3.10 5.32
C VAL A 92 -15.41 -3.89 4.22
N ILE A 93 -15.88 -3.78 2.97
CA ILE A 93 -15.21 -4.43 1.82
C ILE A 93 -13.78 -3.93 1.67
N MET A 94 -13.55 -2.61 1.70
CA MET A 94 -12.20 -2.03 1.60
C MET A 94 -11.31 -2.47 2.75
N MET A 95 -11.84 -2.51 3.97
CA MET A 95 -11.11 -2.96 5.17
C MET A 95 -10.66 -4.41 5.04
N LEU A 96 -11.56 -5.32 4.64
CA LEU A 96 -11.25 -6.74 4.44
C LEU A 96 -10.25 -6.95 3.30
N MET A 97 -10.43 -6.26 2.16
CA MET A 97 -9.50 -6.32 1.04
C MET A 97 -8.13 -5.75 1.42
N HIS A 98 -8.08 -4.66 2.20
CA HIS A 98 -6.84 -4.09 2.69
C HIS A 98 -6.07 -5.08 3.58
N LEU A 99 -6.74 -5.69 4.57
CA LEU A 99 -6.16 -6.72 5.44
C LEU A 99 -5.60 -7.90 4.62
N LEU A 100 -6.42 -8.44 3.70
CA LEU A 100 -6.05 -9.60 2.89
C LEU A 100 -4.89 -9.30 1.94
N ARG A 101 -4.87 -8.09 1.36
CA ARG A 101 -3.81 -7.65 0.46
C ARG A 101 -2.47 -7.49 1.19
N GLU A 102 -2.45 -6.81 2.33
CA GLU A 102 -1.22 -6.64 3.10
C GLU A 102 -0.70 -7.98 3.65
N PHE A 103 -1.61 -8.93 3.94
CA PHE A 103 -1.25 -10.32 4.23
C PHE A 103 -0.61 -11.04 3.04
N ALA A 104 -1.22 -10.94 1.86
CA ALA A 104 -0.75 -11.59 0.63
C ALA A 104 0.63 -11.07 0.20
N MET A 105 0.88 -9.77 0.38
CA MET A 105 2.13 -9.10 0.03
C MET A 105 3.21 -9.18 1.13
N ASP A 106 2.94 -9.85 2.25
CA ASP A 106 3.82 -9.95 3.44
C ASP A 106 4.22 -8.58 4.02
N ARG A 107 3.32 -7.60 3.94
CA ARG A 107 3.55 -6.19 4.34
C ARG A 107 3.15 -5.88 5.78
N PHE A 108 3.28 -6.83 6.68
CA PHE A 108 2.93 -6.68 8.09
C PHE A 108 4.10 -6.93 9.04
N ARG A 109 5.31 -7.13 8.51
CA ARG A 109 6.53 -7.43 9.28
C ARG A 109 7.47 -6.23 9.37
N SER A 110 8.51 -6.36 10.21
CA SER A 110 9.51 -5.30 10.47
C SER A 110 8.79 -4.00 10.86
N SER A 111 9.20 -2.83 10.36
CA SER A 111 8.58 -1.52 10.65
C SER A 111 7.05 -1.48 10.55
N ARG A 112 6.43 -2.36 9.74
CA ARG A 112 4.98 -2.40 9.50
C ARG A 112 4.17 -3.20 10.54
N TRP A 113 4.83 -3.88 11.48
CA TRP A 113 4.12 -4.68 12.50
C TRP A 113 3.13 -3.84 13.29
N PHE A 114 3.47 -2.57 13.56
CA PHE A 114 2.67 -1.68 14.38
C PHE A 114 1.34 -1.32 13.72
N ALA A 115 1.36 -1.01 12.43
CA ALA A 115 0.13 -0.74 11.68
C ALA A 115 -0.74 -1.99 11.61
N TRP A 116 -0.16 -3.15 11.35
CA TRP A 116 -0.90 -4.42 11.38
C TRP A 116 -1.56 -4.67 12.74
N PHE A 117 -0.79 -4.58 13.83
CA PHE A 117 -1.27 -4.82 15.19
C PHE A 117 -2.41 -3.87 15.57
N THR A 118 -2.30 -2.58 15.25
CA THR A 118 -3.33 -1.57 15.53
C THR A 118 -4.55 -1.71 14.62
N GLY A 119 -4.39 -2.27 13.42
CA GLY A 119 -5.50 -2.53 12.49
C GLY A 119 -6.42 -3.68 12.92
N ILE A 120 -5.91 -4.68 13.67
CA ILE A 120 -6.75 -5.81 14.10
C ILE A 120 -7.88 -5.40 15.05
N PRO A 121 -7.65 -4.60 16.11
CA PRO A 121 -8.75 -4.05 16.92
C PRO A 121 -9.76 -3.23 16.11
N MET A 122 -9.32 -2.50 15.07
CA MET A 122 -10.24 -1.70 14.24
C MET A 122 -11.30 -2.56 13.54
N LEU A 123 -10.98 -3.81 13.18
CA LEU A 123 -11.95 -4.75 12.61
C LEU A 123 -13.17 -4.92 13.55
N TRP A 124 -12.91 -5.07 14.85
CA TRP A 124 -13.94 -5.22 15.89
C TRP A 124 -14.75 -3.94 16.10
N PHE A 125 -14.11 -2.78 16.06
CA PHE A 125 -14.81 -1.49 16.17
C PHE A 125 -15.74 -1.25 14.98
N VAL A 126 -15.27 -1.48 13.75
CA VAL A 126 -16.10 -1.33 12.54
C VAL A 126 -17.27 -2.31 12.56
N PHE A 127 -17.00 -3.57 12.90
CA PHE A 127 -18.04 -4.60 13.01
C PHE A 127 -19.09 -4.25 14.08
N SER A 128 -18.66 -3.79 15.25
CA SER A 128 -19.57 -3.39 16.35
C SER A 128 -20.38 -2.14 16.00
N ALA A 129 -19.77 -1.15 15.35
CA ALA A 129 -20.48 0.03 14.86
C ALA A 129 -21.53 -0.38 13.81
N GLY A 130 -21.18 -1.35 12.95
CA GLY A 130 -22.10 -2.00 12.04
C GLY A 130 -23.35 -2.56 12.69
N ILE A 131 -23.15 -3.51 13.61
CA ILE A 131 -24.23 -4.20 14.32
C ILE A 131 -25.16 -3.20 15.00
N THR A 132 -24.59 -2.25 15.76
CA THR A 132 -25.37 -1.22 16.45
C THR A 132 -26.15 -0.33 15.47
N GLY A 133 -25.60 -0.07 14.28
CA GLY A 133 -26.31 0.64 13.22
C GLY A 133 -27.51 -0.12 12.67
N TYR A 134 -27.42 -1.45 12.48
CA TYR A 134 -28.58 -2.26 12.10
C TYR A 134 -29.66 -2.23 13.19
N TRP A 135 -29.27 -2.27 14.47
CA TRP A 135 -30.22 -2.25 15.58
C TRP A 135 -31.07 -0.98 15.59
N MET A 136 -30.50 0.15 15.18
CA MET A 136 -31.20 1.44 15.14
C MET A 136 -32.34 1.49 14.11
N VAL A 137 -32.34 0.64 13.08
CA VAL A 137 -33.44 0.57 12.10
C VAL A 137 -34.70 -0.04 12.72
N TRP A 138 -34.53 -0.95 13.68
CA TRP A 138 -35.60 -1.64 14.41
C TRP A 138 -36.66 -2.35 13.53
N ASP A 139 -36.19 -2.96 12.44
CA ASP A 139 -37.00 -3.84 11.59
C ASP A 139 -36.78 -5.33 11.96
N ARG A 140 -37.43 -6.25 11.24
CA ARG A 140 -37.28 -7.70 11.46
C ARG A 140 -35.83 -8.20 11.39
N LEU A 141 -34.98 -7.58 10.56
CA LEU A 141 -33.56 -7.95 10.48
C LEU A 141 -32.83 -7.48 11.74
N ALA A 142 -33.07 -6.24 12.17
CA ALA A 142 -32.53 -5.69 13.41
C ALA A 142 -32.91 -6.55 14.63
N GLN A 143 -34.17 -6.99 14.72
CA GLN A 143 -34.65 -7.88 15.79
C GLN A 143 -33.84 -9.18 15.88
N TYR A 144 -33.66 -9.87 14.74
CA TYR A 144 -32.89 -11.11 14.70
C TYR A 144 -31.43 -10.88 15.10
N ILE A 145 -30.80 -9.85 14.54
CA ILE A 145 -29.42 -9.48 14.86
C ILE A 145 -29.28 -9.19 16.35
N ALA A 146 -30.23 -8.47 16.94
CA ALA A 146 -30.22 -8.12 18.36
C ALA A 146 -30.35 -9.34 19.27
N ILE A 147 -31.33 -10.22 19.01
CA ILE A 147 -31.56 -11.43 19.81
C ILE A 147 -30.34 -12.36 19.74
N VAL A 148 -29.83 -12.63 18.54
CA VAL A 148 -28.69 -13.55 18.35
C VAL A 148 -27.41 -12.99 18.97
N THR A 149 -27.13 -11.69 18.77
CA THR A 149 -25.92 -11.06 19.33
C THR A 149 -25.97 -10.99 20.84
N THR A 150 -27.12 -10.66 21.43
CA THR A 150 -27.25 -10.55 22.88
C THR A 150 -27.18 -11.92 23.56
N GLY A 151 -27.81 -12.94 22.97
CA GLY A 151 -27.62 -14.34 23.40
C GLY A 151 -26.17 -14.80 23.29
N TRP A 152 -25.45 -14.37 22.24
CA TRP A 152 -24.02 -14.66 22.11
C TRP A 152 -23.16 -13.92 23.15
N LEU A 153 -23.46 -12.65 23.45
CA LEU A 153 -22.78 -11.87 24.48
C LEU A 153 -23.01 -12.43 25.89
N ASP A 154 -24.20 -12.99 26.16
CA ASP A 154 -24.55 -13.61 27.45
C ASP A 154 -23.71 -14.85 27.78
N THR A 155 -23.01 -15.42 26.80
CA THR A 155 -22.05 -16.52 27.05
C THR A 155 -20.75 -16.05 27.71
N LEU A 156 -20.48 -14.74 27.74
CA LEU A 156 -19.32 -14.17 28.41
C LEU A 156 -19.61 -13.96 29.92
N PRO A 157 -18.67 -14.28 30.81
CA PRO A 157 -18.87 -14.16 32.26
C PRO A 157 -18.83 -12.72 32.79
N PHE A 158 -18.85 -11.71 31.92
CA PHE A 158 -18.73 -10.30 32.30
C PHE A 158 -20.06 -9.66 32.71
N PHE A 159 -21.20 -10.20 32.26
CA PHE A 159 -22.52 -9.64 32.53
C PHE A 159 -23.20 -10.41 33.66
N GLY A 160 -23.60 -9.69 34.73
CA GLY A 160 -24.25 -10.30 35.89
C GLY A 160 -25.70 -10.74 35.64
N GLU A 161 -26.37 -10.12 34.67
CA GLU A 161 -27.71 -10.48 34.19
C GLU A 161 -27.70 -10.62 32.66
N SER A 162 -28.57 -11.49 32.14
CA SER A 162 -28.67 -11.75 30.70
C SER A 162 -29.24 -10.54 29.97
N ILE A 163 -28.47 -10.02 29.01
CA ILE A 163 -28.85 -8.92 28.12
C ILE A 163 -30.03 -9.34 27.26
N ALA A 164 -30.07 -10.61 26.82
CA ALA A 164 -31.14 -11.16 25.99
C ALA A 164 -32.53 -11.07 26.64
N ARG A 165 -32.62 -10.94 27.98
CA ARG A 165 -33.90 -10.75 28.69
C ARG A 165 -34.66 -9.50 28.24
N ASN A 166 -33.95 -8.45 27.82
CA ASN A 166 -34.57 -7.20 27.34
C ASN A 166 -35.34 -7.39 26.01
N PHE A 167 -35.18 -8.55 25.34
CA PHE A 167 -35.76 -8.85 24.03
C PHE A 167 -36.82 -9.97 24.09
N LEU A 168 -37.29 -10.36 25.29
CA LEU A 168 -38.33 -11.39 25.45
C LEU A 168 -39.71 -10.92 25.04
N SER A 169 -40.06 -9.67 25.34
CA SER A 169 -41.31 -9.05 24.94
C SER A 169 -41.13 -7.53 24.75
N ASN A 170 -42.06 -6.89 24.05
CA ASN A 170 -42.04 -5.44 23.88
C ASN A 170 -42.14 -4.67 25.21
N ALA A 171 -42.69 -5.29 26.26
CA ALA A 171 -42.77 -4.69 27.59
C ALA A 171 -41.45 -4.71 28.36
N ASP A 172 -40.54 -5.63 28.01
CA ASP A 172 -39.22 -5.78 28.64
C ASP A 172 -38.19 -4.80 28.06
N LEU A 173 -38.49 -4.16 26.93
CA LEU A 173 -37.59 -3.21 26.30
C LEU A 173 -37.57 -1.88 27.08
N SER A 174 -36.41 -1.55 27.64
CA SER A 174 -36.24 -0.30 28.40
C SER A 174 -36.43 0.94 27.52
N GLY A 175 -37.09 1.97 28.08
CA GLY A 175 -37.21 3.31 27.48
C GLY A 175 -35.88 3.99 27.16
N ARG A 176 -34.76 3.49 27.69
CA ARG A 176 -33.41 4.01 27.45
C ARG A 176 -32.62 3.24 26.41
N PHE A 177 -33.16 2.15 25.86
CA PHE A 177 -32.44 1.25 24.96
C PHE A 177 -31.90 1.98 23.73
N PHE A 178 -32.77 2.65 22.96
CA PHE A 178 -32.36 3.36 21.75
C PHE A 178 -31.44 4.54 22.04
N THR A 179 -31.61 5.21 23.18
CA THR A 179 -30.69 6.28 23.61
C THR A 179 -29.28 5.73 23.85
N LEU A 180 -29.18 4.57 24.53
CA LEU A 180 -27.91 3.88 24.75
C LEU A 180 -27.30 3.38 23.43
N MET A 181 -28.12 2.83 22.53
CA MET A 181 -27.65 2.34 21.23
C MET A 181 -27.11 3.46 20.36
N VAL A 182 -27.78 4.60 20.30
CA VAL A 182 -27.30 5.79 19.57
C VAL A 182 -25.99 6.29 20.17
N PHE A 183 -25.90 6.37 21.50
CA PHE A 183 -24.64 6.74 22.17
C PHE A 183 -23.50 5.78 21.81
N LEU A 184 -23.73 4.47 21.88
CA LEU A 184 -22.73 3.46 21.52
C LEU A 184 -22.35 3.55 20.04
N HIS A 185 -23.33 3.70 19.15
CA HIS A 185 -23.12 3.80 17.71
C HIS A 185 -22.34 5.06 17.30
N ILE A 186 -22.47 6.16 18.04
CA ILE A 186 -21.66 7.38 17.83
C ILE A 186 -20.27 7.25 18.49
N ALA A 187 -20.21 6.67 19.70
CA ALA A 187 -18.96 6.54 20.44
C ALA A 187 -17.95 5.62 19.74
N LEU A 188 -18.39 4.52 19.15
CA LEU A 188 -17.52 3.55 18.47
C LEU A 188 -16.75 4.16 17.28
N PRO A 189 -17.37 4.87 16.32
CA PRO A 189 -16.68 5.65 15.30
C PRO A 189 -15.75 6.72 15.89
N LEU A 190 -16.15 7.47 16.92
CA LEU A 190 -15.27 8.49 17.50
C LEU A 190 -13.99 7.89 18.11
N LEU A 191 -14.09 6.74 18.77
CA LEU A 191 -12.91 5.99 19.23
C LEU A 191 -12.09 5.46 18.04
N LEU A 192 -12.76 5.03 16.97
CA LEU A 192 -12.09 4.59 15.74
C LEU A 192 -11.29 5.72 15.06
N LEU A 193 -11.71 6.99 15.14
CA LEU A 193 -10.90 8.15 14.70
C LEU A 193 -9.54 8.18 15.41
N PHE A 194 -9.56 8.02 16.73
CA PHE A 194 -8.35 8.03 17.54
C PHE A 194 -7.44 6.85 17.22
N ILE A 195 -8.02 5.65 17.07
CA ILE A 195 -7.26 4.45 16.69
C ILE A 195 -6.69 4.59 15.27
N MET A 196 -7.43 5.20 14.33
CA MET A 196 -6.92 5.45 12.98
C MET A 196 -5.71 6.39 13.02
N TRP A 197 -5.74 7.45 13.84
CA TRP A 197 -4.57 8.31 14.02
C TRP A 197 -3.34 7.49 14.46
N ILE A 198 -3.51 6.59 15.44
CA ILE A 198 -2.44 5.67 15.87
C ILE A 198 -1.98 4.78 14.70
N HIS A 199 -2.92 4.19 13.95
CA HIS A 199 -2.65 3.26 12.86
C HIS A 199 -1.76 3.89 11.76
N ILE A 200 -1.96 5.17 11.44
CA ILE A 200 -1.20 5.86 10.38
C ILE A 200 0.06 6.58 10.89
N HIS A 201 0.18 6.86 12.20
CA HIS A 201 1.18 7.79 12.74
C HIS A 201 2.64 7.40 12.44
N ARG A 202 2.95 6.09 12.41
CA ARG A 202 4.32 5.60 12.15
C ARG A 202 4.67 5.46 10.67
N HIS A 203 3.75 5.78 9.77
CA HIS A 203 4.02 5.74 8.33
C HIS A 203 4.51 7.10 7.85
N THR A 204 5.77 7.19 7.43
CA THR A 204 6.33 8.39 6.79
C THR A 204 5.64 8.63 5.45
N GLN A 205 5.02 9.79 5.20
CA GLN A 205 4.23 10.05 3.97
C GLN A 205 3.13 8.99 3.69
N PRO A 206 2.12 8.81 4.57
CA PRO A 206 1.03 7.89 4.31
C PRO A 206 0.10 8.46 3.23
N LYS A 207 -0.38 7.61 2.32
CA LYS A 207 -1.46 7.96 1.39
C LYS A 207 -2.79 7.86 2.14
N VAL A 208 -3.25 8.96 2.72
CA VAL A 208 -4.48 8.99 3.52
C VAL A 208 -5.70 9.29 2.66
N ASN A 209 -5.53 10.11 1.61
CA ASN A 209 -6.61 10.50 0.72
C ASN A 209 -6.41 9.88 -0.67
N PRO A 210 -7.47 9.30 -1.26
CA PRO A 210 -7.41 8.83 -2.63
C PRO A 210 -7.29 10.02 -3.61
N PRO A 211 -6.81 9.80 -4.84
CA PRO A 211 -6.83 10.82 -5.88
C PRO A 211 -8.25 11.38 -6.08
N LEU A 212 -8.36 12.69 -6.32
CA LEU A 212 -9.65 13.39 -6.40
C LEU A 212 -10.60 12.75 -7.42
N GLY A 213 -10.10 12.35 -8.60
CA GLY A 213 -10.90 11.68 -9.62
C GLY A 213 -11.51 10.35 -9.14
N LEU A 214 -10.72 9.55 -8.43
CA LEU A 214 -11.19 8.29 -7.86
C LEU A 214 -12.21 8.52 -6.73
N ALA A 215 -11.94 9.48 -5.84
CA ALA A 215 -12.85 9.84 -4.74
C ALA A 215 -14.21 10.35 -5.25
N ALA A 216 -14.18 11.27 -6.22
CA ALA A 216 -15.39 11.80 -6.84
C ALA A 216 -16.14 10.72 -7.61
N GLY A 217 -15.44 9.88 -8.37
CA GLY A 217 -16.03 8.77 -9.11
C GLY A 217 -16.76 7.77 -8.21
N THR A 218 -16.13 7.35 -7.11
CA THR A 218 -16.77 6.41 -6.16
C THR A 218 -17.91 7.05 -5.37
N LEU A 219 -17.80 8.33 -5.01
CA LEU A 219 -18.91 9.05 -4.37
C LEU A 219 -20.12 9.18 -5.31
N VAL A 220 -19.91 9.56 -6.57
CA VAL A 220 -20.98 9.63 -7.58
C VAL A 220 -21.60 8.25 -7.80
N MET A 221 -20.78 7.20 -7.88
CA MET A 221 -21.27 5.83 -7.97
C MET A 221 -22.18 5.47 -6.78
N LEU A 222 -21.76 5.76 -5.55
CA LEU A 222 -22.57 5.51 -4.36
C LEU A 222 -23.88 6.30 -4.38
N LEU A 223 -23.84 7.58 -4.76
CA LEU A 223 -25.06 8.41 -4.90
C LEU A 223 -26.01 7.88 -5.97
N VAL A 224 -25.48 7.44 -7.11
CA VAL A 224 -26.29 6.84 -8.19
C VAL A 224 -26.94 5.55 -7.68
N VAL A 225 -26.19 4.68 -7.00
CA VAL A 225 -26.75 3.45 -6.41
C VAL A 225 -27.81 3.80 -5.36
N SER A 226 -27.57 4.80 -4.50
CA SER A 226 -28.56 5.29 -3.53
C SER A 226 -29.87 5.78 -4.15
N LEU A 227 -29.82 6.34 -5.37
CA LEU A 227 -31.00 6.80 -6.09
C LEU A 227 -31.70 5.66 -6.84
N VAL A 228 -30.94 4.79 -7.49
CA VAL A 228 -31.46 3.69 -8.32
C VAL A 228 -32.01 2.55 -7.47
N LYS A 229 -31.34 2.27 -6.35
CA LYS A 229 -31.70 1.21 -5.40
C LYS A 229 -31.61 1.79 -3.99
N PRO A 230 -32.63 2.51 -3.52
CA PRO A 230 -32.62 3.06 -2.16
C PRO A 230 -32.65 1.94 -1.11
N ALA A 231 -32.00 2.19 0.02
CA ALA A 231 -32.08 1.32 1.19
C ALA A 231 -33.47 1.45 1.83
N VAL A 232 -34.20 0.34 1.89
CA VAL A 232 -35.54 0.24 2.48
C VAL A 232 -35.51 -0.68 3.70
N SER A 233 -36.42 -0.46 4.63
CA SER A 233 -36.55 -1.29 5.83
C SER A 233 -37.34 -2.57 5.54
N HIS A 234 -37.13 -3.58 6.36
CA HIS A 234 -38.10 -4.68 6.46
C HIS A 234 -39.34 -4.23 7.24
N ALA A 235 -40.31 -5.14 7.39
CA ALA A 235 -41.43 -4.94 8.30
C ALA A 235 -40.94 -4.64 9.73
N PRO A 236 -41.72 -3.91 10.54
CA PRO A 236 -41.33 -3.54 11.90
C PRO A 236 -41.03 -4.77 12.75
N ALA A 237 -40.09 -4.60 13.69
CA ALA A 237 -39.79 -5.63 14.69
C ALA A 237 -41.03 -5.94 15.54
N ASP A 238 -41.24 -7.23 15.80
CA ASP A 238 -42.27 -7.74 16.71
C ASP A 238 -41.67 -8.88 17.52
N LEU A 239 -41.32 -8.61 18.79
CA LEU A 239 -40.72 -9.58 19.69
C LEU A 239 -41.62 -10.79 19.98
N GLY A 240 -42.93 -10.70 19.68
CA GLY A 240 -43.85 -11.83 19.75
C GLY A 240 -43.73 -12.83 18.59
N ILE A 241 -43.02 -12.48 17.51
CA ILE A 241 -42.89 -13.29 16.29
C ILE A 241 -41.41 -13.52 15.98
N VAL A 242 -41.02 -14.79 15.90
CA VAL A 242 -39.68 -15.16 15.41
C VAL A 242 -39.66 -15.07 13.89
N PRO A 243 -38.80 -14.22 13.27
CA PRO A 243 -38.78 -14.11 11.82
C PRO A 243 -38.17 -15.37 11.18
N ALA A 244 -38.89 -16.02 10.27
CA ALA A 244 -38.48 -17.31 9.68
C ALA A 244 -37.61 -17.19 8.41
N VAL A 245 -37.71 -16.08 7.67
CA VAL A 245 -36.90 -15.81 6.47
C VAL A 245 -36.40 -14.38 6.55
N ILE A 246 -35.08 -14.22 6.59
CA ILE A 246 -34.41 -12.92 6.71
C ILE A 246 -33.30 -12.88 5.67
N GLY A 247 -33.28 -11.84 4.83
CA GLY A 247 -32.18 -11.60 3.91
C GLY A 247 -30.96 -11.10 4.69
N LEU A 248 -29.95 -11.95 4.83
CA LEU A 248 -28.67 -11.59 5.45
C LEU A 248 -27.69 -11.11 4.39
N ASP A 249 -26.91 -10.08 4.73
CA ASP A 249 -25.82 -9.63 3.88
C ASP A 249 -24.69 -10.66 3.87
N TRP A 250 -24.34 -11.13 2.67
CA TRP A 250 -23.40 -12.22 2.48
C TRP A 250 -21.96 -11.92 2.94
N PHE A 251 -21.58 -10.64 3.04
CA PHE A 251 -20.25 -10.21 3.50
C PHE A 251 -20.25 -9.59 4.90
N TYR A 252 -21.35 -8.97 5.32
CA TYR A 252 -21.45 -8.26 6.60
C TYR A 252 -21.95 -9.15 7.75
N LEU A 253 -22.93 -10.02 7.45
CA LEU A 253 -23.61 -10.87 8.43
C LEU A 253 -23.35 -12.40 8.28
N PRO A 254 -22.29 -12.90 7.61
CA PRO A 254 -22.11 -14.35 7.43
C PRO A 254 -21.84 -15.10 8.75
N ILE A 255 -21.54 -14.38 9.83
CA ILE A 255 -21.33 -14.97 11.16
C ILE A 255 -22.64 -15.40 11.83
N TYR A 256 -23.78 -14.76 11.54
CA TYR A 256 -25.04 -15.01 12.25
C TYR A 256 -25.58 -16.43 12.07
N PRO A 257 -25.58 -17.01 10.86
CA PRO A 257 -25.94 -18.43 10.69
C PRO A 257 -25.02 -19.39 11.47
N LEU A 258 -23.77 -18.99 11.72
CA LEU A 258 -22.83 -19.78 12.53
C LEU A 258 -23.16 -19.66 14.03
N LEU A 259 -23.55 -18.47 14.49
CA LEU A 259 -23.99 -18.24 15.87
C LEU A 259 -25.25 -19.06 16.21
N ASP A 260 -26.16 -19.23 15.25
CA ASP A 260 -27.36 -20.07 15.44
C ASP A 260 -27.04 -21.57 15.47
N ARG A 261 -25.95 -21.99 14.79
CA ARG A 261 -25.61 -23.40 14.60
C ARG A 261 -24.67 -23.94 15.68
N TYR A 262 -23.82 -23.10 16.25
CA TYR A 262 -22.76 -23.50 17.18
C TYR A 262 -22.92 -22.79 18.53
N PRO A 263 -22.43 -23.41 19.63
CA PRO A 263 -22.46 -22.77 20.94
C PRO A 263 -21.68 -21.44 20.94
N GLY A 264 -22.19 -20.43 21.66
CA GLY A 264 -21.61 -19.09 21.67
C GLY A 264 -20.18 -19.05 22.20
N GLU A 265 -19.86 -19.86 23.21
CA GLU A 265 -18.51 -20.03 23.74
C GLU A 265 -17.54 -20.59 22.69
N ALA A 266 -17.99 -21.52 21.84
CA ALA A 266 -17.20 -22.04 20.75
C ALA A 266 -16.90 -20.97 19.70
N MET A 267 -17.86 -20.09 19.42
CA MET A 267 -17.69 -18.97 18.51
C MET A 267 -16.72 -17.92 19.05
N TRP A 268 -16.80 -17.59 20.35
CA TRP A 268 -15.80 -16.75 21.01
C TRP A 268 -14.39 -17.35 20.96
N MET A 269 -14.25 -18.66 21.19
CA MET A 269 -12.96 -19.34 21.07
C MET A 269 -12.41 -19.25 19.65
N VAL A 270 -13.21 -19.52 18.62
CA VAL A 270 -12.77 -19.45 17.21
C VAL A 270 -12.33 -18.03 16.84
N LEU A 271 -13.17 -17.02 17.11
CA LEU A 271 -12.83 -15.63 16.80
C LEU A 271 -11.65 -15.12 17.62
N GLY A 272 -11.55 -15.53 18.88
CA GLY A 272 -10.43 -15.22 19.77
C GLY A 272 -9.12 -15.81 19.25
N VAL A 273 -9.12 -17.08 18.83
CA VAL A 273 -7.97 -17.73 18.21
C VAL A 273 -7.59 -17.06 16.89
N ILE A 274 -8.54 -16.77 16.01
CA ILE A 274 -8.26 -16.05 14.75
C ILE A 274 -7.66 -14.68 15.02
N THR A 275 -8.25 -13.92 15.95
CA THR A 275 -7.77 -12.59 16.34
C THR A 275 -6.36 -12.67 16.92
N LEU A 276 -6.11 -13.62 17.82
CA LEU A 276 -4.79 -13.84 18.41
C LEU A 276 -3.75 -14.25 17.36
N LEU A 277 -4.11 -15.14 16.43
CA LEU A 277 -3.23 -15.54 15.34
C LEU A 277 -2.89 -14.35 14.43
N LEU A 278 -3.88 -13.52 14.09
CA LEU A 278 -3.66 -12.30 13.32
C LEU A 278 -2.75 -11.34 14.08
N LEU A 279 -2.99 -11.12 15.38
CA LEU A 279 -2.13 -10.27 16.21
C LEU A 279 -0.71 -10.79 16.28
N LEU A 280 -0.48 -12.09 16.47
CA LEU A 280 0.86 -12.67 16.60
C LEU A 280 1.61 -12.85 15.27
N LEU A 281 0.90 -12.76 14.15
CA LEU A 281 1.43 -13.03 12.81
C LEU A 281 2.73 -12.29 12.47
N PRO A 282 2.92 -10.99 12.81
CA PRO A 282 4.17 -10.27 12.54
C PRO A 282 5.41 -10.87 13.21
N TRP A 283 5.23 -11.52 14.37
CA TRP A 283 6.32 -12.08 15.19
C TRP A 283 6.53 -13.56 14.98
N LEU A 284 5.61 -14.25 14.29
CA LEU A 284 5.82 -15.64 13.91
C LEU A 284 7.04 -15.75 12.99
N PRO A 285 7.93 -16.75 13.23
CA PRO A 285 9.19 -16.87 12.52
C PRO A 285 8.97 -16.95 11.01
N SER A 286 9.63 -16.06 10.28
CA SER A 286 9.60 -16.02 8.82
C SER A 286 10.99 -15.73 8.29
N GLY A 287 11.60 -16.69 7.60
CA GLY A 287 12.86 -16.50 6.87
C GLY A 287 14.03 -15.98 7.71
N LYS A 288 15.11 -15.58 7.03
CA LYS A 288 16.28 -14.94 7.66
C LYS A 288 15.92 -13.48 8.00
N GLN A 289 16.25 -13.04 9.22
CA GLN A 289 16.21 -11.62 9.57
C GLN A 289 17.22 -10.89 8.68
N GLN A 290 16.76 -9.86 7.96
CA GLN A 290 17.64 -9.07 7.10
C GLN A 290 18.55 -8.19 7.95
N ALA A 291 19.83 -8.15 7.64
CA ALA A 291 20.78 -7.29 8.34
C ALA A 291 20.42 -5.81 8.13
N VAL A 292 20.40 -5.03 9.21
CA VAL A 292 20.09 -3.59 9.18
C VAL A 292 21.23 -2.80 8.56
N ALA A 293 20.94 -1.60 8.05
CA ALA A 293 21.97 -0.70 7.54
C ALA A 293 22.98 -0.31 8.62
N VAL A 294 24.26 -0.22 8.26
CA VAL A 294 25.37 0.08 9.16
C VAL A 294 26.09 1.34 8.69
N ILE A 295 26.60 2.12 9.63
CA ILE A 295 27.31 3.37 9.38
C ILE A 295 28.80 3.11 9.41
N ASP A 296 29.50 3.63 8.41
CA ASP A 296 30.95 3.71 8.38
C ASP A 296 31.36 5.16 8.68
N LEU A 297 31.92 5.40 9.87
CA LEU A 297 32.18 6.76 10.33
C LEU A 297 33.26 7.47 9.50
N ASP A 298 34.26 6.73 9.01
CA ASP A 298 35.32 7.28 8.16
C ASP A 298 34.77 7.87 6.86
N ASN A 299 33.67 7.31 6.35
CA ASN A 299 33.02 7.74 5.11
C ASN A 299 31.67 8.46 5.32
N CYS A 300 31.22 8.61 6.56
CA CYS A 300 30.00 9.33 6.92
C CYS A 300 30.33 10.81 7.17
N ASN A 301 29.59 11.70 6.51
CA ASN A 301 29.74 13.14 6.66
C ASN A 301 28.58 13.85 7.38
N GLY A 302 27.63 13.09 7.94
CA GLY A 302 26.49 13.67 8.65
C GLY A 302 25.51 14.48 7.80
N CYS A 303 25.57 14.40 6.46
CA CYS A 303 24.77 15.29 5.59
C CYS A 303 23.24 15.11 5.61
N GLY A 304 22.72 14.07 6.25
CA GLY A 304 21.27 13.86 6.41
C GLY A 304 20.50 13.35 5.18
N ARG A 305 21.14 13.13 4.02
CA ARG A 305 20.44 12.60 2.83
C ARG A 305 19.77 11.24 3.08
N CYS A 306 20.44 10.36 3.81
CA CYS A 306 19.88 9.07 4.21
C CYS A 306 18.62 9.22 5.09
N VAL A 307 18.55 10.25 5.93
CA VAL A 307 17.37 10.58 6.75
C VAL A 307 16.22 11.04 5.88
N ALA A 308 16.48 11.96 4.94
CA ALA A 308 15.47 12.49 4.02
C ALA A 308 14.88 11.41 3.10
N ASP A 309 15.66 10.38 2.77
CA ASP A 309 15.27 9.32 1.84
C ASP A 309 14.62 8.12 2.51
N CYS A 310 14.76 7.95 3.84
CA CYS A 310 14.27 6.78 4.56
C CYS A 310 12.73 6.74 4.63
N PRO A 311 12.05 5.79 3.96
CA PRO A 311 10.58 5.72 3.95
C PRO A 311 9.97 5.13 5.23
N PHE A 312 10.82 4.74 6.19
CA PHE A 312 10.44 4.10 7.45
C PHE A 312 10.88 4.91 8.67
N SER A 313 11.44 6.12 8.45
CA SER A 313 12.01 6.97 9.51
C SER A 313 12.99 6.21 10.42
N ALA A 314 13.76 5.29 9.84
CA ALA A 314 14.69 4.43 10.55
C ALA A 314 16.07 5.07 10.77
N ILE A 315 16.28 6.29 10.28
CA ILE A 315 17.58 6.97 10.33
C ILE A 315 17.35 8.36 10.88
N SER A 316 18.17 8.78 11.82
CA SER A 316 18.22 10.14 12.39
C SER A 316 19.64 10.68 12.35
N LEU A 317 19.82 11.98 12.59
CA LEU A 317 21.13 12.57 12.84
C LEU A 317 21.38 12.63 14.35
N GLY A 318 22.55 12.19 14.77
CA GLY A 318 23.03 12.26 16.15
C GLY A 318 24.35 13.03 16.23
N PRO A 319 24.80 13.40 17.45
CA PRO A 319 26.12 13.95 17.65
C PRO A 319 27.16 12.91 17.24
N ARG A 320 28.24 13.37 16.61
CA ARG A 320 29.30 12.48 16.16
C ARG A 320 30.03 11.77 17.33
N SER A 321 30.32 10.49 17.17
CA SER A 321 30.88 9.62 18.21
C SER A 321 32.42 9.49 18.20
N ASP A 322 33.09 9.85 17.10
CA ASP A 322 34.54 9.62 16.89
C ASP A 322 35.42 10.89 16.99
N ASN A 323 34.87 12.03 17.41
CA ASN A 323 35.58 13.33 17.57
C ASN A 323 36.35 13.83 16.33
N THR A 324 35.99 13.40 15.12
CA THR A 324 36.57 13.95 13.88
C THR A 324 35.84 15.23 13.41
N GLY A 325 36.22 15.80 12.26
CA GLY A 325 35.80 17.13 11.80
C GLY A 325 34.34 17.33 11.34
N TYR A 326 33.44 16.35 11.48
CA TYR A 326 32.00 16.59 11.24
C TYR A 326 31.25 16.61 12.57
N GLU A 327 30.24 17.48 12.70
CA GLU A 327 29.48 17.64 13.95
C GLU A 327 28.46 16.53 14.19
N GLN A 328 27.98 15.90 13.12
CA GLN A 328 26.88 14.95 13.15
C GLN A 328 27.22 13.64 12.44
N GLU A 329 26.57 12.57 12.86
CA GLU A 329 26.58 11.26 12.19
C GLU A 329 25.14 10.78 11.96
N ALA A 330 24.96 9.92 10.95
CA ALA A 330 23.71 9.19 10.81
C ALA A 330 23.64 8.08 11.86
N VAL A 331 22.46 7.87 12.44
CA VAL A 331 22.19 6.81 13.43
C VAL A 331 21.02 5.99 12.92
N VAL A 332 21.18 4.66 12.88
CA VAL A 332 20.16 3.73 12.38
C VAL A 332 19.41 3.09 13.55
N ASP A 333 18.09 3.20 13.57
CA ASP A 333 17.23 2.45 14.48
C ASP A 333 16.89 1.08 13.88
N ASN A 334 17.47 0.04 14.49
CA ASN A 334 17.32 -1.35 14.09
C ASN A 334 15.85 -1.82 14.08
N ARG A 335 14.97 -1.21 14.88
CA ARG A 335 13.55 -1.61 14.98
C ARG A 335 12.73 -1.12 13.78
N HIS A 336 13.18 -0.08 13.11
CA HIS A 336 12.50 0.54 11.98
C HIS A 336 13.13 0.18 10.63
N CYS A 337 14.40 -0.23 10.61
CA CYS A 337 15.10 -0.54 9.37
C CYS A 337 14.54 -1.81 8.70
N THR A 338 14.22 -1.70 7.41
CA THR A 338 13.68 -2.80 6.58
C THR A 338 14.68 -3.29 5.53
N SER A 339 15.95 -2.89 5.65
CA SER A 339 17.05 -3.33 4.78
C SER A 339 16.84 -3.07 3.28
N CYS A 340 16.07 -2.03 2.94
CA CYS A 340 15.77 -1.67 1.54
C CYS A 340 16.96 -1.09 0.77
N GLY A 341 17.96 -0.51 1.46
CA GLY A 341 19.16 0.06 0.85
C GLY A 341 19.00 1.44 0.20
N ILE A 342 17.79 2.03 0.24
CA ILE A 342 17.52 3.37 -0.32
C ILE A 342 18.49 4.44 0.20
N CYS A 343 18.89 4.33 1.48
CA CYS A 343 19.86 5.20 2.11
C CYS A 343 21.27 5.10 1.51
N VAL A 344 21.69 3.91 1.07
CA VAL A 344 22.95 3.70 0.34
C VAL A 344 22.91 4.44 -0.99
N GLY A 345 21.78 4.36 -1.71
CA GLY A 345 21.55 5.10 -2.96
C GLY A 345 21.57 6.62 -2.81
N ALA A 346 21.25 7.13 -1.61
CA ALA A 346 21.30 8.55 -1.27
C ALA A 346 22.69 9.01 -0.79
N CYS A 347 23.57 8.07 -0.43
CA CYS A 347 24.84 8.37 0.21
C CYS A 347 25.82 8.99 -0.80
N PRO A 348 26.38 10.19 -0.54
CA PRO A 348 27.28 10.86 -1.47
C PRO A 348 28.62 10.11 -1.64
N THR A 349 29.01 9.28 -0.66
CA THR A 349 30.26 8.49 -0.72
C THR A 349 30.08 7.13 -1.40
N ALA A 350 28.84 6.72 -1.71
CA ALA A 350 28.50 5.50 -2.47
C ALA A 350 28.72 5.67 -3.98
N THR A 351 29.93 6.08 -4.40
CA THR A 351 30.26 6.35 -5.80
C THR A 351 31.19 5.28 -6.40
N PRO A 352 30.85 4.67 -7.55
CA PRO A 352 31.63 3.58 -8.13
C PRO A 352 33.01 4.02 -8.64
N PHE A 353 33.23 5.33 -8.82
CA PHE A 353 34.48 5.91 -9.32
C PHE A 353 35.61 5.97 -8.28
N ARG A 354 35.33 5.69 -6.99
CA ARG A 354 36.32 5.78 -5.92
C ARG A 354 37.32 4.61 -5.98
N ARG A 355 38.62 4.94 -5.91
CA ARG A 355 39.74 3.97 -6.04
C ARG A 355 40.73 3.96 -4.87
N ARG A 356 40.86 5.05 -4.09
CA ARG A 356 41.98 5.25 -3.14
C ARG A 356 41.83 4.59 -1.75
N SER A 357 40.63 4.19 -1.32
CA SER A 357 40.37 3.81 0.08
C SER A 357 39.51 2.55 0.24
N GLY A 358 39.48 1.66 -0.75
CA GLY A 358 38.36 0.71 -0.88
C GLY A 358 37.06 1.44 -1.25
N LEU A 359 36.07 0.71 -1.77
CA LEU A 359 34.76 1.27 -2.07
C LEU A 359 33.81 1.01 -0.89
N THR A 360 33.89 1.86 0.12
CA THR A 360 33.02 1.84 1.29
C THR A 360 32.27 3.18 1.35
N ALA A 361 30.93 3.12 1.42
CA ALA A 361 30.09 4.27 1.65
C ALA A 361 29.90 4.54 3.15
N GLY A 362 29.49 5.76 3.49
CA GLY A 362 29.22 6.14 4.89
C GLY A 362 28.00 5.44 5.50
N ILE A 363 27.14 4.85 4.67
CA ILE A 363 26.06 3.95 5.10
C ILE A 363 25.97 2.80 4.10
N GLU A 364 25.93 1.57 4.61
CA GLU A 364 25.97 0.32 3.83
C GLU A 364 24.89 -0.65 4.27
N LEU A 365 24.55 -1.59 3.39
CA LEU A 365 23.83 -2.80 3.77
C LEU A 365 24.83 -3.95 3.93
N PRO A 366 24.89 -4.63 5.08
CA PRO A 366 25.82 -5.75 5.28
C PRO A 366 25.64 -6.90 4.28
N GLU A 367 24.42 -7.12 3.79
CA GLU A 367 24.11 -8.18 2.81
C GLU A 367 24.44 -7.82 1.36
N LEU A 368 24.66 -6.54 1.08
CA LEU A 368 25.01 -6.07 -0.25
C LEU A 368 25.70 -4.71 -0.13
N GLN A 369 27.02 -4.72 -0.01
CA GLN A 369 27.81 -3.49 0.07
C GLN A 369 27.96 -2.84 -1.31
N ILE A 370 28.21 -1.53 -1.36
CA ILE A 370 28.35 -0.83 -2.64
C ILE A 370 29.57 -1.30 -3.47
N SER A 371 30.61 -1.80 -2.80
CA SER A 371 31.73 -2.53 -3.42
C SER A 371 31.23 -3.73 -4.22
N GLU A 372 30.42 -4.58 -3.60
CA GLU A 372 29.84 -5.76 -4.22
C GLU A 372 28.90 -5.43 -5.37
N VAL A 373 28.14 -4.33 -5.28
CA VAL A 373 27.31 -3.85 -6.40
C VAL A 373 28.20 -3.48 -7.60
N ARG A 374 29.35 -2.83 -7.37
CA ARG A 374 30.32 -2.52 -8.43
C ARG A 374 30.93 -3.80 -8.99
N ASP A 375 31.31 -4.74 -8.16
CA ASP A 375 31.94 -5.98 -8.60
C ASP A 375 30.95 -6.85 -9.40
N LYS A 376 29.69 -6.94 -8.96
CA LYS A 376 28.59 -7.56 -9.73
C LYS A 376 28.33 -6.84 -11.05
N THR A 377 28.39 -5.51 -11.08
CA THR A 377 28.26 -4.72 -12.31
C THR A 377 29.38 -5.05 -13.31
N LEU A 378 30.62 -5.10 -12.85
CA LEU A 378 31.77 -5.46 -13.68
C LEU A 378 31.68 -6.92 -14.16
N ALA A 379 31.28 -7.85 -13.28
CA ALA A 379 31.11 -9.25 -13.63
C ALA A 379 29.98 -9.47 -14.64
N ALA A 380 28.84 -8.79 -14.49
CA ALA A 380 27.70 -8.88 -15.40
C ALA A 380 28.05 -8.29 -16.78
N THR A 381 28.75 -7.15 -16.81
CA THR A 381 29.14 -6.49 -18.06
C THR A 381 30.31 -7.16 -18.77
N GLY A 382 31.23 -7.79 -18.03
CA GLY A 382 32.35 -8.55 -18.61
C GLY A 382 31.94 -9.79 -19.40
N LYS A 383 30.71 -10.28 -19.23
CA LYS A 383 30.12 -11.38 -20.02
C LYS A 383 29.46 -10.90 -21.32
N LEU A 384 29.31 -9.58 -21.51
CA LEU A 384 28.57 -9.02 -22.63
C LEU A 384 29.46 -8.93 -23.87
N GLY A 385 28.94 -9.42 -25.00
CA GLY A 385 29.61 -9.42 -26.28
C GLY A 385 28.73 -8.90 -27.40
N GLY A 386 29.37 -8.40 -28.47
CA GLY A 386 28.68 -7.84 -29.63
C GLY A 386 28.17 -6.41 -29.42
N ASN A 387 27.21 -6.01 -30.25
CA ASN A 387 26.51 -4.74 -30.16
C ASN A 387 25.21 -4.92 -29.36
N ASP A 388 24.68 -3.81 -28.83
CA ASP A 388 23.42 -3.73 -28.07
C ASP A 388 23.43 -4.43 -26.71
N ARG A 389 24.57 -4.32 -26.05
CA ARG A 389 24.81 -4.81 -24.71
C ARG A 389 23.97 -3.99 -23.73
N ILE A 390 23.04 -4.63 -23.03
CA ILE A 390 22.19 -3.97 -22.04
C ILE A 390 22.54 -4.50 -20.66
N LEU A 391 22.74 -3.58 -19.71
CA LEU A 391 22.81 -3.92 -18.30
C LEU A 391 21.47 -3.60 -17.62
N VAL A 392 20.87 -4.60 -17.00
CA VAL A 392 19.62 -4.48 -16.25
C VAL A 392 19.94 -4.38 -14.75
N PHE A 393 19.54 -3.29 -14.10
CA PHE A 393 19.47 -3.22 -12.65
C PHE A 393 18.03 -3.47 -12.19
N GLY A 394 17.84 -4.33 -11.19
CA GLY A 394 16.47 -4.65 -10.78
C GLY A 394 16.26 -5.00 -9.31
N CYS A 395 15.03 -4.80 -8.88
CA CYS A 395 14.56 -5.10 -7.53
C CYS A 395 14.21 -6.59 -7.37
N GLN A 396 14.65 -7.23 -6.29
CA GLN A 396 14.32 -8.63 -5.96
C GLN A 396 12.82 -8.88 -5.75
N HIS A 397 12.02 -7.84 -5.46
CA HIS A 397 10.57 -7.95 -5.32
C HIS A 397 9.80 -7.79 -6.64
N SER A 398 10.50 -7.52 -7.76
CA SER A 398 9.89 -7.28 -9.08
C SER A 398 9.49 -8.57 -9.80
N MET A 399 10.45 -9.25 -10.42
CA MET A 399 10.33 -10.53 -11.09
C MET A 399 11.65 -11.30 -10.94
N ASP A 400 11.64 -12.58 -11.32
CA ASP A 400 12.88 -13.33 -11.41
C ASP A 400 13.68 -12.86 -12.63
N LEU A 401 14.68 -12.02 -12.38
CA LEU A 401 15.52 -11.43 -13.42
C LEU A 401 16.65 -12.36 -13.84
N SER A 402 16.92 -13.44 -13.11
CA SER A 402 18.02 -14.35 -13.42
C SER A 402 17.83 -15.04 -14.78
N ALA A 403 16.58 -15.29 -15.16
CA ALA A 403 16.21 -15.86 -16.46
C ALA A 403 16.49 -14.93 -17.66
N LEU A 404 16.83 -13.66 -17.41
CA LEU A 404 17.14 -12.69 -18.47
C LEU A 404 18.62 -12.66 -18.83
N GLU A 405 19.50 -13.28 -18.05
CA GLU A 405 20.94 -13.23 -18.29
C GLU A 405 21.31 -13.98 -19.58
N ASP A 406 21.91 -13.26 -20.53
CA ASP A 406 22.43 -13.81 -21.78
C ASP A 406 23.69 -13.04 -22.24
N SER A 407 24.25 -13.42 -23.39
CA SER A 407 25.45 -12.78 -23.96
C SER A 407 25.31 -11.28 -24.30
N ARG A 408 24.09 -10.73 -24.29
CA ARG A 408 23.75 -9.32 -24.60
C ARG A 408 23.01 -8.63 -23.44
N THR A 409 22.68 -9.34 -22.38
CA THR A 409 21.87 -8.87 -21.25
C THR A 409 22.55 -9.27 -19.94
N GLY A 410 23.12 -8.29 -19.25
CA GLY A 410 23.68 -8.48 -17.91
C GLY A 410 22.64 -8.10 -16.87
N VAL A 411 22.63 -8.77 -15.72
CA VAL A 411 21.67 -8.48 -14.65
C VAL A 411 22.38 -8.23 -13.33
N VAL A 412 21.97 -7.19 -12.62
CA VAL A 412 22.39 -6.92 -11.23
C VAL A 412 21.14 -6.70 -10.38
N SER A 413 20.86 -7.68 -9.52
CA SER A 413 19.73 -7.63 -8.59
C SER A 413 20.11 -7.07 -7.23
N MET A 414 19.20 -6.31 -6.64
CA MET A 414 19.36 -5.69 -5.32
C MET A 414 18.04 -5.70 -4.54
N PRO A 415 18.05 -5.54 -3.20
CA PRO A 415 16.83 -5.55 -2.39
C PRO A 415 15.76 -4.57 -2.92
N CYS A 416 16.16 -3.34 -3.22
CA CYS A 416 15.32 -2.31 -3.82
C CYS A 416 16.07 -1.55 -4.90
N ILE A 417 15.41 -1.24 -6.01
CA ILE A 417 16.02 -0.40 -7.06
C ILE A 417 16.42 1.00 -6.57
N GLY A 418 15.77 1.50 -5.52
CA GLY A 418 16.13 2.76 -4.86
C GLY A 418 17.49 2.75 -4.16
N MET A 419 18.10 1.56 -3.98
CA MET A 419 19.47 1.41 -3.49
C MET A 419 20.51 1.87 -4.52
N LEU A 420 20.19 1.84 -5.82
CA LEU A 420 21.14 2.19 -6.88
C LEU A 420 21.45 3.70 -6.85
N PRO A 421 22.72 4.10 -6.61
CA PRO A 421 23.12 5.48 -6.82
C PRO A 421 23.12 5.80 -8.33
N PRO A 422 22.65 6.99 -8.76
CA PRO A 422 22.63 7.34 -10.18
C PRO A 422 24.03 7.41 -10.82
N SER A 423 25.08 7.55 -10.00
CA SER A 423 26.48 7.48 -10.43
C SER A 423 26.86 6.12 -11.04
N PHE A 424 26.12 5.05 -10.77
CA PHE A 424 26.30 3.77 -11.44
C PHE A 424 25.85 3.79 -12.91
N LEU A 425 24.79 4.53 -13.23
CA LEU A 425 24.36 4.70 -14.62
C LEU A 425 25.45 5.41 -15.43
N ASP A 426 26.00 6.47 -14.83
CA ASP A 426 27.15 7.19 -15.38
C ASP A 426 28.38 6.29 -15.51
N PHE A 427 28.69 5.48 -14.49
CA PHE A 427 29.82 4.56 -14.52
C PHE A 427 29.74 3.56 -15.67
N VAL A 428 28.58 2.92 -15.85
CA VAL A 428 28.38 1.93 -16.91
C VAL A 428 28.54 2.55 -18.29
N LEU A 429 27.91 3.71 -18.52
CA LEU A 429 27.91 4.36 -19.84
C LEU A 429 29.25 5.05 -20.14
N SER A 430 29.84 5.77 -19.18
CA SER A 430 31.11 6.48 -19.39
C SER A 430 32.32 5.56 -19.48
N LYS A 431 32.25 4.35 -18.93
CA LYS A 431 33.28 3.31 -19.11
C LYS A 431 32.99 2.36 -20.27
N ASN A 432 31.94 2.60 -21.04
CA ASN A 432 31.51 1.77 -22.17
C ASN A 432 31.32 0.29 -21.81
N LEU A 433 30.86 0.01 -20.59
CA LEU A 433 30.62 -1.35 -20.10
C LEU A 433 29.37 -1.98 -20.73
N ALA A 434 28.40 -1.15 -21.09
CA ALA A 434 27.20 -1.55 -21.82
C ALA A 434 26.75 -0.42 -22.77
N ASP A 435 25.99 -0.79 -23.79
CA ASP A 435 25.41 0.12 -24.78
C ASP A 435 24.15 0.81 -24.24
N GLY A 436 23.45 0.20 -23.28
CA GLY A 436 22.37 0.86 -22.54
C GLY A 436 22.19 0.31 -21.14
N VAL A 437 21.48 1.07 -20.30
CA VAL A 437 21.11 0.67 -18.94
C VAL A 437 19.59 0.61 -18.82
N PHE A 438 19.08 -0.51 -18.34
CA PHE A 438 17.66 -0.73 -18.13
C PHE A 438 17.37 -0.91 -16.64
N LEU A 439 16.38 -0.19 -16.11
CA LEU A 439 16.01 -0.24 -14.70
C LEU A 439 14.62 -0.86 -14.55
N THR A 440 14.49 -1.78 -13.62
CA THR A 440 13.22 -2.46 -13.35
C THR A 440 12.97 -2.62 -11.85
N GLY A 441 11.70 -2.69 -11.49
CA GLY A 441 11.26 -2.57 -10.10
C GLY A 441 9.90 -3.17 -9.86
N CYS A 442 9.37 -2.93 -8.67
CA CYS A 442 7.98 -3.22 -8.38
C CYS A 442 7.05 -2.49 -9.37
N ARG A 443 5.76 -2.76 -9.28
CA ARG A 443 4.77 -2.04 -10.08
C ARG A 443 4.65 -0.59 -9.62
N ASP A 444 4.36 0.32 -10.56
CA ASP A 444 4.00 1.68 -10.21
C ASP A 444 2.76 1.72 -9.31
N GLY A 445 2.73 2.60 -8.32
CA GLY A 445 1.71 2.62 -7.27
C GLY A 445 1.85 1.55 -6.17
N ASP A 446 2.60 0.48 -6.40
CA ASP A 446 2.73 -0.67 -5.49
C ASP A 446 4.18 -1.07 -5.11
N CYS A 447 4.99 -0.09 -4.73
CA CYS A 447 6.37 -0.36 -4.30
C CYS A 447 6.41 -1.05 -2.92
N TYR A 448 7.07 -2.22 -2.83
CA TYR A 448 7.21 -2.98 -1.58
C TYR A 448 7.89 -2.18 -0.45
N PHE A 449 8.88 -1.36 -0.79
CA PHE A 449 9.57 -0.45 0.13
C PHE A 449 9.05 1.00 0.05
N ARG A 450 7.81 1.17 -0.43
CA ARG A 450 7.03 2.42 -0.51
C ARG A 450 7.54 3.46 -1.50
N LEU A 451 8.80 3.89 -1.39
CA LEU A 451 9.35 5.03 -2.14
C LEU A 451 10.50 4.67 -3.09
N GLY A 452 10.91 3.40 -3.17
CA GLY A 452 12.06 2.97 -3.96
C GLY A 452 12.03 3.43 -5.41
N ILE A 453 10.95 3.12 -6.14
CA ILE A 453 10.76 3.51 -7.54
C ILE A 453 10.72 5.04 -7.68
N ARG A 454 9.91 5.70 -6.84
CA ARG A 454 9.76 7.17 -6.85
C ARG A 454 11.09 7.88 -6.65
N TRP A 455 11.94 7.40 -5.75
CA TRP A 455 13.27 7.97 -5.54
C TRP A 455 14.23 7.68 -6.67
N THR A 456 14.18 6.48 -7.25
CA THR A 456 14.96 6.19 -8.47
C THR A 456 14.57 7.13 -9.61
N ASP A 457 13.28 7.27 -9.90
CA ASP A 457 12.77 8.17 -10.96
C ASP A 457 13.14 9.63 -10.67
N ALA A 458 12.88 10.14 -9.46
CA ALA A 458 13.19 11.52 -9.10
C ALA A 458 14.69 11.83 -9.23
N ARG A 459 15.58 10.89 -8.89
CA ARG A 459 17.04 11.06 -9.07
C ARG A 459 17.46 11.07 -10.54
N ILE A 460 16.82 10.26 -11.39
CA ILE A 460 17.08 10.22 -12.84
C ILE A 460 16.60 11.49 -13.53
N CYS A 461 15.43 12.01 -13.12
CA CYS A 461 14.84 13.23 -13.65
C CYS A 461 15.48 14.52 -13.11
N GLY A 462 16.40 14.44 -12.13
CA GLY A 462 17.02 15.62 -11.51
C GLY A 462 16.12 16.35 -10.51
N GLU A 463 15.08 15.69 -10.02
CA GLU A 463 14.14 16.23 -9.02
C GLU A 463 14.57 15.91 -7.57
N ARG A 464 15.58 15.05 -7.40
CA ARG A 464 16.05 14.61 -6.08
C ARG A 464 17.55 14.33 -6.06
N ASP A 465 18.19 14.75 -4.98
CA ASP A 465 19.58 14.45 -4.68
C ASP A 465 19.81 13.00 -4.20
N PRO A 466 20.93 12.35 -4.56
CA PRO A 466 21.84 12.75 -5.63
C PRO A 466 21.16 12.64 -6.99
N GLU A 467 21.33 13.63 -7.86
CA GLU A 467 20.79 13.62 -9.21
C GLU A 467 21.70 12.88 -10.22
N LEU A 468 21.11 12.41 -11.31
CA LEU A 468 21.85 11.93 -12.47
C LEU A 468 22.57 13.10 -13.15
N ARG A 469 23.87 12.96 -13.36
CA ARG A 469 24.67 14.02 -14.00
C ARG A 469 24.17 14.31 -15.42
N GLN A 470 24.05 15.59 -15.76
CA GLN A 470 23.57 16.06 -17.08
C GLN A 470 24.38 15.50 -18.27
N ARG A 471 25.64 15.13 -18.07
CA ARG A 471 26.49 14.52 -19.10
C ARG A 471 26.04 13.12 -19.55
N VAL A 472 25.20 12.45 -18.76
CA VAL A 472 24.78 11.07 -19.03
C VAL A 472 23.68 11.09 -20.09
N PRO A 473 23.84 10.37 -21.22
CA PRO A 473 22.85 10.37 -22.28
C PRO A 473 21.58 9.64 -21.84
N GLN A 474 20.53 10.40 -21.51
CA GLN A 474 19.25 9.83 -21.02
C GLN A 474 18.60 8.86 -22.01
N GLN A 475 18.83 9.03 -23.32
CA GLN A 475 18.33 8.13 -24.37
C GLN A 475 18.89 6.69 -24.24
N ARG A 476 20.00 6.51 -23.53
CA ARG A 476 20.62 5.20 -23.25
C ARG A 476 20.21 4.63 -21.89
N ILE A 477 19.18 5.21 -21.26
CA ILE A 477 18.59 4.75 -20.01
C ILE A 477 17.09 4.52 -20.24
N ARG A 478 16.58 3.37 -19.79
CA ARG A 478 15.15 3.06 -19.84
C ARG A 478 14.69 2.54 -18.48
N THR A 479 13.52 2.99 -18.03
CA THR A 479 12.85 2.47 -16.84
C THR A 479 11.58 1.73 -17.23
N TYR A 480 11.26 0.66 -16.50
CA TYR A 480 9.98 -0.04 -16.63
C TYR A 480 9.55 -0.66 -15.30
N TRP A 481 8.34 -0.34 -14.85
CA TRP A 481 7.81 -0.68 -13.54
C TRP A 481 6.66 -1.69 -13.63
N GLY A 482 6.99 -2.95 -13.98
CA GLY A 482 6.00 -3.97 -14.35
C GLY A 482 5.52 -4.92 -13.25
N GLY A 483 6.26 -5.09 -12.14
CA GLY A 483 5.99 -6.15 -11.16
C GLY A 483 6.12 -7.58 -11.72
N LEU A 484 5.57 -8.59 -11.02
CA LEU A 484 5.80 -10.02 -11.32
C LEU A 484 5.07 -10.53 -12.58
N THR A 485 3.83 -10.11 -12.80
CA THR A 485 2.94 -10.68 -13.84
C THR A 485 3.19 -10.15 -15.25
N ARG A 486 3.93 -9.03 -15.40
CA ARG A 486 4.18 -8.38 -16.69
C ARG A 486 5.49 -8.79 -17.37
N SER A 487 6.01 -9.98 -17.07
CA SER A 487 7.28 -10.48 -17.64
C SER A 487 7.30 -10.45 -19.18
N LYS A 488 6.20 -10.79 -19.85
CA LYS A 488 6.10 -10.70 -21.32
C LYS A 488 6.20 -9.27 -21.85
N GLN A 489 5.58 -8.31 -21.17
CA GLN A 489 5.63 -6.91 -21.58
C GLN A 489 7.00 -6.31 -21.28
N PHE A 490 7.62 -6.69 -20.16
CA PHE A 490 9.01 -6.36 -19.86
C PHE A 490 9.95 -6.79 -20.99
N LEU A 491 9.85 -8.04 -21.46
CA LEU A 491 10.68 -8.53 -22.57
C LEU A 491 10.48 -7.71 -23.84
N ARG A 492 9.23 -7.35 -24.17
CA ARG A 492 8.94 -6.48 -25.33
C ARG A 492 9.56 -5.09 -25.18
N GLU A 493 9.49 -4.49 -23.99
CA GLU A 493 10.10 -3.18 -23.72
C GLU A 493 11.63 -3.25 -23.76
N LEU A 494 12.23 -4.35 -23.28
CA LEU A 494 13.67 -4.58 -23.35
C LEU A 494 14.14 -4.72 -24.81
N ASP A 495 13.41 -5.48 -25.63
CA ASP A 495 13.70 -5.62 -27.06
C ASP A 495 13.48 -4.30 -27.83
N ALA A 496 12.42 -3.56 -27.51
CA ALA A 496 12.18 -2.24 -28.08
C ALA A 496 13.30 -1.26 -27.74
N PHE A 497 13.78 -1.27 -26.50
CA PHE A 497 14.92 -0.46 -26.08
C PHE A 497 16.20 -0.87 -26.80
N ARG A 498 16.44 -2.17 -26.98
CA ARG A 498 17.57 -2.70 -27.76
C ARG A 498 17.56 -2.19 -29.21
N ASN A 499 16.39 -2.19 -29.85
CA ASN A 499 16.24 -1.66 -31.20
C ASN A 499 16.48 -0.13 -31.25
N GLY A 500 16.07 0.60 -30.21
CA GLY A 500 16.34 2.03 -30.08
C GLY A 500 17.83 2.37 -29.96
N LEU A 501 18.59 1.57 -29.21
CA LEU A 501 20.05 1.73 -29.08
C LEU A 501 20.78 1.53 -30.42
N ASN A 502 20.38 0.51 -31.18
CA ASN A 502 20.87 0.27 -32.53
C ASN A 502 20.68 1.48 -33.45
N ALA A 503 19.48 2.06 -33.44
CA ALA A 503 19.15 3.22 -34.27
C ALA A 503 20.04 4.43 -33.94
N LEU A 504 20.33 4.66 -32.66
CA LEU A 504 21.24 5.71 -32.20
C LEU A 504 22.69 5.45 -32.66
N ALA A 505 23.15 4.20 -32.63
CA ALA A 505 24.47 3.83 -33.11
C ALA A 505 24.61 4.08 -34.62
N THR A 506 23.60 3.75 -35.42
CA THR A 506 23.59 4.01 -36.87
C THR A 506 23.53 5.49 -37.22
N CYS A 507 22.82 6.33 -36.45
CA CYS A 507 22.79 7.78 -36.69
C CYS A 507 24.15 8.44 -36.43
N ASN A 508 24.87 8.03 -35.38
CA ASN A 508 26.19 8.58 -35.07
C ASN A 508 27.28 8.16 -36.08
N GLN A 509 27.12 7.04 -36.77
CA GLN A 509 28.04 6.60 -37.84
C GLN A 509 27.85 7.38 -39.16
N ASN A 510 26.72 8.06 -39.34
CA ASN A 510 26.39 8.83 -40.54
C ASN A 510 26.70 10.33 -40.43
N VAL A 511 27.38 10.77 -39.37
CA VAL A 511 27.89 12.15 -39.23
C VAL A 511 29.32 12.19 -39.80
N PRO A 512 29.60 12.92 -40.89
CA PRO A 512 30.96 13.06 -41.41
C PRO A 512 31.88 13.71 -40.37
N GLU A 513 33.09 13.19 -40.18
CA GLU A 513 34.09 13.82 -39.32
C GLU A 513 34.38 15.26 -39.78
N PRO A 514 34.38 16.26 -38.88
CA PRO A 514 34.80 17.60 -39.24
C PRO A 514 36.33 17.64 -39.32
N GLY A 515 36.90 17.42 -40.50
CA GLY A 515 38.34 17.60 -40.69
C GLY A 515 39.00 16.89 -41.87
N GLN A 516 38.47 17.02 -43.08
CA GLN A 516 39.29 16.87 -44.30
C GLN A 516 38.87 17.91 -45.34
N GLU A 517 39.23 19.18 -45.11
CA GLU A 517 39.33 20.14 -46.22
C GLU A 517 40.49 19.71 -47.11
N GLY A 518 40.15 19.26 -48.31
CA GLY A 518 41.10 18.91 -49.36
C GLY A 518 41.98 20.09 -49.73
N ASN A 519 43.28 19.82 -49.79
CA ASN A 519 44.33 20.74 -50.21
C ASN A 519 44.16 21.06 -51.70
N GLY A 520 43.32 22.07 -52.00
CA GLY A 520 43.09 22.58 -53.35
C GLY A 520 44.15 23.59 -53.76
N HIS A 521 45.21 23.12 -54.41
CA HIS A 521 46.18 23.95 -55.12
C HIS A 521 45.45 24.77 -56.20
N LYS A 522 45.40 26.09 -56.05
CA LYS A 522 44.96 27.01 -57.11
C LYS A 522 46.17 27.55 -57.84
N ASP A 523 46.44 26.97 -59.01
CA ASP A 523 47.24 27.60 -60.06
C ASP A 523 46.50 28.85 -60.57
N ILE A 524 47.16 30.00 -60.47
CA ILE A 524 46.71 31.26 -61.08
C ILE A 524 47.47 31.39 -62.40
N GLY A 525 46.80 31.08 -63.50
CA GLY A 525 47.26 31.29 -64.87
C GLY A 525 46.39 32.33 -65.58
N ASN A 526 47.07 33.31 -66.19
CA ASN A 526 46.60 34.44 -67.00
C ASN A 526 45.32 34.23 -67.84
N ALA A 527 44.42 35.20 -67.77
CA ALA A 527 43.86 35.95 -68.91
C ALA A 527 43.17 37.22 -68.41
#